data_AF-A0A8T4Y046-F1
#
_entry.id   AF-A0A8T4Y046-F1
#
_cell.length_a   1.000
_cell.length_b   1.000
_cell.length_c   1.000
_cell.angle_alpha   90.00
_cell.angle_beta   90.00
_cell.angle_gamma   90.00
#
_symmetry.space_group_name_H-M   'P 1'
#
loop_
_entity.id
_entity.type
_entity.pdbx_description
1 polymer ?
#
loop_
_entity_poly.entity_id
_entity_poly.type
_entity_poly.pdbx_seq_one_letter_code
_entity_poly.pdbx_strand_id
1 'polypeptide(L)'
;MYFRKVIPVLRPQELKRDFPDFSGGVGTPYIVFNSSTGERWLLFTGWRDPVGLKREGAVIPIEKDLTVDVDRIKKILPSGMIPGTYTMNAVRGLYNPVREEFIVTVTQDSEAYVFWFDSNWNRLGFKRILEGVGDHGVPFKPIGAYGYLHDAVAAIPSGEKIKLLSIRDVDDYEKIKVEDYGIA
;
A
#
# COMPACT_ATOMS: atom_id res chain seq x y z
N MET A 1 -28.01 -6.29 -23.25
CA MET A 1 -26.69 -5.69 -22.97
C MET A 1 -26.79 -5.04 -21.59
N TYR A 2 -26.27 -5.70 -20.54
CA TYR A 2 -26.32 -5.14 -19.19
C TYR A 2 -25.23 -4.09 -19.04
N PHE A 3 -25.60 -2.81 -19.00
CA PHE A 3 -24.68 -1.77 -18.56
C PHE A 3 -24.39 -2.01 -17.08
N ARG A 4 -23.17 -2.50 -16.77
CA ARG A 4 -22.70 -2.53 -15.38
C ARG A 4 -22.53 -1.08 -14.93
N LYS A 5 -23.37 -0.66 -13.98
CA LYS A 5 -23.26 0.65 -13.33
C LYS A 5 -21.91 0.68 -12.60
N VAL A 6 -21.04 1.61 -12.98
CA VAL A 6 -19.81 1.91 -12.23
C VAL A 6 -20.22 2.68 -10.97
N ILE A 7 -19.93 2.12 -9.80
CA ILE A 7 -20.19 2.76 -8.52
C ILE A 7 -18.85 3.35 -8.03
N PRO A 8 -18.71 4.68 -7.97
CA PRO A 8 -17.50 5.30 -7.44
C PRO A 8 -17.45 5.08 -5.93
N VAL A 9 -16.31 4.58 -5.45
CA VAL A 9 -16.03 4.38 -4.01
C VAL A 9 -15.55 5.66 -3.36
N LEU A 10 -14.71 6.42 -4.06
CA LEU A 10 -14.11 7.65 -3.57
C LEU A 10 -13.94 8.61 -4.74
N ARG A 11 -14.41 9.85 -4.59
CA ARG A 11 -14.18 10.90 -5.59
C ARG A 11 -13.25 11.98 -5.03
N PRO A 12 -12.12 12.27 -5.69
CA PRO A 12 -11.20 13.36 -5.32
C PRO A 12 -11.89 14.70 -5.03
N GLN A 13 -12.95 15.01 -5.79
CA GLN A 13 -13.70 16.26 -5.67
C GLN A 13 -14.47 16.35 -4.35
N GLU A 14 -14.94 15.21 -3.84
CA GLU A 14 -15.67 15.12 -2.56
C GLU A 14 -14.70 15.26 -1.38
N LEU A 15 -13.44 14.86 -1.56
CA LEU A 15 -12.38 15.00 -0.54
C LEU A 15 -11.79 16.40 -0.44
N LYS A 16 -11.99 17.28 -1.43
CA LYS A 16 -11.26 18.55 -1.54
C LYS A 16 -11.35 19.45 -0.30
N ARG A 17 -12.47 19.41 0.43
CA ARG A 17 -12.68 20.23 1.62
C ARG A 17 -11.85 19.74 2.79
N ASP A 18 -11.86 18.44 3.03
CA ASP A 18 -11.32 17.83 4.25
C ASP A 18 -9.88 17.31 4.03
N PHE A 19 -9.55 16.92 2.79
CA PHE A 19 -8.26 16.40 2.32
C PHE A 19 -7.85 17.04 0.98
N PRO A 20 -7.47 18.34 0.98
CA PRO A 20 -7.15 19.08 -0.24
C PRO A 20 -5.97 18.49 -1.02
N ASP A 21 -5.08 17.75 -0.34
CA ASP A 21 -3.94 17.09 -0.95
C ASP A 21 -4.32 15.94 -1.90
N PHE A 22 -5.58 15.48 -1.89
CA PHE A 22 -6.08 14.43 -2.77
C PHE A 22 -7.03 14.96 -3.86
N SER A 23 -7.15 16.29 -3.97
CA SER A 23 -8.13 16.93 -4.85
C SER A 23 -7.84 16.78 -6.35
N GLY A 24 -6.61 16.42 -6.73
CA GLY A 24 -6.20 16.21 -8.12
C GLY A 24 -6.49 14.79 -8.62
N GLY A 25 -6.37 13.78 -7.75
CA GLY A 25 -6.66 12.39 -8.10
C GLY A 25 -6.37 11.40 -6.99
N VAL A 26 -6.88 10.19 -7.16
CA VAL A 26 -6.61 9.03 -6.31
C VAL A 26 -6.29 7.80 -7.17
N GLY A 27 -5.49 6.88 -6.63
CA GLY A 27 -4.99 5.75 -7.38
C GLY A 27 -4.58 4.56 -6.51
N THR A 28 -4.29 3.45 -7.19
CA THR A 28 -3.80 2.20 -6.58
C THR A 28 -4.60 1.72 -5.37
N PRO A 29 -5.94 1.64 -5.47
CA PRO A 29 -6.79 1.22 -4.37
C PRO A 29 -6.50 -0.23 -3.98
N TYR A 30 -6.47 -0.49 -2.68
CA TYR A 30 -6.25 -1.80 -2.12
C TYR A 30 -7.02 -1.95 -0.81
N ILE A 31 -7.71 -3.06 -0.60
CA ILE A 31 -8.45 -3.30 0.66
C ILE A 31 -7.59 -4.14 1.58
N VAL A 32 -7.37 -3.65 2.79
CA VAL A 32 -6.71 -4.39 3.88
C VAL A 32 -7.77 -4.73 4.93
N PHE A 33 -7.78 -5.98 5.36
CA PHE A 33 -8.71 -6.49 6.38
C PHE A 33 -7.99 -6.69 7.70
N ASN A 34 -8.40 -5.99 8.74
CA ASN A 34 -7.97 -6.24 10.11
C ASN A 34 -8.78 -7.42 10.65
N SER A 35 -8.19 -8.61 10.69
CA SER A 35 -8.87 -9.82 11.14
C SER A 35 -9.13 -9.85 12.65
N SER A 36 -8.44 -9.03 13.44
CA SER A 36 -8.63 -8.97 14.89
C SER A 36 -9.89 -8.17 15.27
N THR A 37 -10.22 -7.11 14.51
CA THR A 37 -11.39 -6.26 14.77
C THR A 37 -12.55 -6.47 13.79
N GLY A 38 -12.28 -7.07 12.63
CA GLY A 38 -13.25 -7.19 11.54
C GLY A 38 -13.41 -5.93 10.67
N GLU A 39 -12.66 -4.87 10.96
CA GLU A 39 -12.64 -3.63 10.17
C GLU A 39 -11.93 -3.85 8.82
N ARG A 40 -12.38 -3.11 7.80
CA ARG A 40 -11.73 -3.03 6.50
C ARG A 40 -11.27 -1.61 6.27
N TRP A 41 -10.10 -1.49 5.67
CA TRP A 41 -9.48 -0.21 5.33
C TRP A 41 -9.20 -0.19 3.83
N LEU A 42 -9.65 0.85 3.15
CA LEU A 42 -9.21 1.18 1.81
C LEU A 42 -7.88 1.94 1.92
N LEU A 43 -6.80 1.29 1.48
CA LEU A 43 -5.47 1.86 1.30
C LEU A 43 -5.34 2.36 -0.14
N PHE A 44 -4.88 3.59 -0.33
CA PHE A 44 -4.78 4.20 -1.65
C PHE A 44 -3.71 5.30 -1.69
N THR A 45 -3.41 5.77 -2.90
CA THR A 45 -2.58 6.95 -3.13
C THR A 45 -3.45 8.12 -3.57
N GLY A 46 -3.08 9.33 -3.19
CA GLY A 46 -3.76 10.57 -3.59
C GLY A 46 -2.78 11.68 -3.90
N TRP A 47 -3.17 12.61 -4.75
CA TRP A 47 -2.34 13.75 -5.15
C TRP A 47 -3.16 14.98 -5.48
N ARG A 48 -2.50 16.14 -5.40
CA ARG A 48 -3.10 17.45 -5.69
C ARG A 48 -2.65 18.00 -7.03
N ASP A 49 -1.40 17.73 -7.40
CA ASP A 49 -0.82 18.32 -8.61
C ASP A 49 -1.37 17.64 -9.87
N PRO A 50 -1.61 18.36 -10.98
CA PRO A 50 -2.20 17.78 -12.19
C PRO A 50 -1.38 16.66 -12.83
N VAL A 51 -0.06 16.62 -12.57
CA VAL A 51 0.86 15.63 -13.14
C VAL A 51 0.85 14.33 -12.29
N GLY A 52 0.48 14.43 -11.03
CA GLY A 52 0.44 13.34 -10.06
C GLY A 52 1.82 12.82 -9.68
N LEU A 53 2.84 13.69 -9.68
CA LEU A 53 4.20 13.31 -9.29
C LEU A 53 4.41 13.33 -7.77
N LYS A 54 3.66 14.17 -7.05
CA LYS A 54 3.73 14.24 -5.59
C LYS A 54 2.53 13.54 -4.98
N ARG A 55 2.56 12.20 -4.98
CA ARG A 55 1.52 11.40 -4.34
C ARG A 55 1.86 11.12 -2.90
N GLU A 56 0.79 10.91 -2.15
CA GLU A 56 0.81 10.50 -0.76
C GLU A 56 0.00 9.22 -0.59
N GLY A 57 0.29 8.42 0.43
CA GLY A 57 -0.50 7.25 0.79
C GLY A 57 -1.44 7.55 1.97
N ALA A 58 -2.67 7.06 1.86
CA ALA A 58 -3.72 7.23 2.87
C ALA A 58 -4.53 5.95 3.06
N VAL A 59 -5.21 5.89 4.20
CA VAL A 59 -6.17 4.84 4.53
C VAL A 59 -7.48 5.45 4.98
N ILE A 60 -8.59 4.80 4.64
CA ILE A 60 -9.94 5.21 5.03
C ILE A 60 -10.76 3.95 5.37
N PRO A 61 -11.53 3.91 6.47
CA PRO A 61 -12.41 2.78 6.73
C PRO A 61 -13.40 2.59 5.58
N ILE A 62 -13.67 1.34 5.24
CA ILE A 62 -14.60 0.99 4.16
C ILE A 62 -15.54 -0.13 4.60
N GLU A 63 -16.82 0.01 4.27
CA GLU A 63 -17.85 -0.97 4.55
C GLU A 63 -17.98 -2.01 3.43
N LYS A 64 -18.72 -3.09 3.70
CA LYS A 64 -18.93 -4.17 2.71
C LYS A 64 -19.71 -3.70 1.47
N ASP A 65 -20.50 -2.65 1.60
CA ASP A 65 -21.24 -2.01 0.52
C ASP A 65 -20.41 -0.96 -0.25
N LEU A 66 -19.11 -0.85 0.07
CA LEU A 66 -18.14 0.09 -0.47
C LEU A 66 -18.31 1.54 0.00
N THR A 67 -19.14 1.80 1.00
CA THR A 67 -19.22 3.11 1.65
C THR A 67 -17.94 3.38 2.43
N VAL A 68 -17.40 4.60 2.34
CA VAL A 68 -16.17 5.01 3.06
C VAL A 68 -16.48 6.03 4.13
N ASP A 69 -15.77 5.95 5.26
CA ASP A 69 -15.89 6.90 6.37
C ASP A 69 -14.81 7.99 6.23
N VAL A 70 -15.16 9.09 5.56
CA VAL A 70 -14.24 10.20 5.27
C VAL A 70 -13.77 10.92 6.52
N ASP A 71 -14.53 10.88 7.62
CA ASP A 71 -14.15 11.54 8.88
C ASP A 71 -12.97 10.82 9.56
N ARG A 72 -12.74 9.55 9.22
CA ARG A 72 -11.69 8.69 9.79
C ARG A 72 -10.51 8.43 8.87
N ILE A 73 -10.43 9.11 7.73
CA ILE A 73 -9.29 9.00 6.83
C ILE A 73 -7.99 9.45 7.52
N LYS A 74 -6.90 8.73 7.25
CA LYS A 74 -5.57 8.99 7.79
C LYS A 74 -4.56 9.05 6.65
N LYS A 75 -3.78 10.13 6.61
CA LYS A 75 -2.58 10.22 5.77
C LYS A 75 -1.45 9.46 6.48
N ILE A 76 -0.92 8.42 5.85
CA ILE A 76 0.09 7.53 6.44
C ILE A 76 1.46 7.64 5.76
N LEU A 77 1.49 8.11 4.50
CA LEU A 77 2.71 8.25 3.71
C LEU A 77 2.74 9.64 3.02
N PRO A 78 3.09 10.72 3.72
CA PRO A 78 3.35 12.03 3.12
C PRO A 78 4.37 11.98 1.97
N SER A 79 4.15 12.77 0.92
CA SER A 79 5.02 12.82 -0.27
C SER A 79 6.47 13.21 0.05
N GLY A 80 6.69 14.05 1.06
CA GLY A 80 8.03 14.45 1.50
C GLY A 80 8.74 13.49 2.46
N MET A 81 8.15 12.33 2.78
CA MET A 81 8.69 11.41 3.77
C MET A 81 10.01 10.77 3.32
N ILE A 82 10.12 10.41 2.04
CA ILE A 82 11.33 9.90 1.41
C ILE A 82 11.69 10.88 0.29
N PRO A 83 12.93 11.40 0.22
CA PRO A 83 13.35 12.24 -0.89
C PRO A 83 13.16 11.52 -2.23
N GLY A 84 12.56 12.20 -3.22
CA GLY A 84 12.30 11.61 -4.52
C GLY A 84 11.55 12.55 -5.45
N THR A 85 11.49 12.20 -6.73
CA THR A 85 10.82 13.02 -7.76
C THR A 85 9.37 12.60 -7.92
N TYR A 86 9.12 11.30 -8.03
CA TYR A 86 7.82 10.67 -8.17
C TYR A 86 7.53 9.81 -6.94
N THR A 87 6.67 10.31 -6.05
CA THR A 87 6.50 9.77 -4.69
C THR A 87 5.26 8.89 -4.58
N MET A 88 5.33 7.84 -3.76
CA MET A 88 4.20 6.97 -3.39
C MET A 88 3.35 6.51 -4.61
N ASN A 89 3.98 5.91 -5.61
CA ASN A 89 3.37 5.57 -6.90
C ASN A 89 2.25 4.54 -6.75
N ALA A 90 2.53 3.47 -6.02
CA ALA A 90 1.61 2.37 -5.78
C ALA A 90 1.78 1.78 -4.39
N VAL A 91 0.65 1.56 -3.72
CA VAL A 91 0.58 0.95 -2.40
C VAL A 91 -0.05 -0.44 -2.44
N ARG A 92 0.44 -1.36 -1.63
CA ARG A 92 -0.19 -2.63 -1.28
C ARG A 92 -0.01 -2.86 0.20
N GLY A 93 -0.84 -3.69 0.81
CA GLY A 93 -0.62 -4.03 2.20
C GLY A 93 -1.31 -5.28 2.67
N LEU A 94 -1.07 -5.61 3.92
CA LEU A 94 -1.75 -6.67 4.64
C LEU A 94 -1.79 -6.35 6.13
N TYR A 95 -2.56 -7.14 6.85
CA TYR A 95 -2.60 -7.11 8.31
C TYR A 95 -1.96 -8.38 8.86
N ASN A 96 -1.06 -8.22 9.83
CA ASN A 96 -0.47 -9.28 10.62
C ASN A 96 -1.21 -9.36 11.97
N PRO A 97 -2.09 -10.36 12.18
CA PRO A 97 -2.84 -10.49 13.43
C PRO A 97 -2.00 -10.95 14.63
N VAL A 98 -0.82 -11.53 14.41
CA VAL A 98 0.03 -12.00 15.52
C VAL A 98 0.75 -10.84 16.19
N ARG A 99 1.11 -9.81 15.42
CA ARG A 99 1.75 -8.59 15.93
C ARG A 99 0.79 -7.41 16.07
N GLU A 100 -0.44 -7.56 15.58
CA GLU A 100 -1.44 -6.49 15.47
C GLU A 100 -0.97 -5.28 14.64
N GLU A 101 -0.30 -5.56 13.53
CA GLU A 101 0.37 -4.55 12.69
C GLU A 101 -0.16 -4.56 11.26
N PHE A 102 -0.14 -3.40 10.60
CA PHE A 102 -0.27 -3.29 9.16
C PHE A 102 1.11 -3.22 8.50
N ILE A 103 1.30 -4.01 7.44
CA ILE A 103 2.52 -4.01 6.63
C ILE A 103 2.15 -3.49 5.25
N VAL A 104 2.77 -2.40 4.83
CA VAL A 104 2.46 -1.70 3.58
C VAL A 104 3.71 -1.61 2.73
N THR A 105 3.65 -2.11 1.50
CA THR A 105 4.67 -1.83 0.49
C THR A 105 4.29 -0.60 -0.32
N VAL A 106 5.28 0.20 -0.67
CA VAL A 106 5.11 1.32 -1.59
C VAL A 106 6.26 1.38 -2.59
N THR A 107 5.95 1.72 -3.84
CA THR A 107 6.98 2.05 -4.85
C THR A 107 7.10 3.56 -4.98
N GLN A 108 8.33 4.07 -5.04
CA GLN A 108 8.65 5.48 -5.24
C GLN A 108 9.85 5.57 -6.19
N ASP A 109 9.79 6.47 -7.16
CA ASP A 109 10.76 6.54 -8.26
C ASP A 109 11.01 5.15 -8.88
N SER A 110 12.20 4.59 -8.67
CA SER A 110 12.57 3.24 -9.12
C SER A 110 12.84 2.27 -7.98
N GLU A 111 12.33 2.57 -6.78
CA GLU A 111 12.60 1.83 -5.56
C GLU A 111 11.31 1.32 -4.93
N ALA A 112 11.41 0.25 -4.14
CA ALA A 112 10.33 -0.21 -3.30
C ALA A 112 10.72 -0.20 -1.82
N TYR A 113 9.74 0.11 -1.00
CA TYR A 113 9.86 0.24 0.44
C TYR A 113 8.78 -0.59 1.13
N VAL A 114 9.06 -1.06 2.34
CA VAL A 114 8.08 -1.62 3.26
C VAL A 114 7.98 -0.70 4.46
N PHE A 115 6.75 -0.49 4.92
CA PHE A 115 6.38 0.29 6.09
C PHE A 115 5.58 -0.60 7.04
N TRP A 116 5.85 -0.48 8.33
CA TRP A 116 5.10 -1.13 9.39
C TRP A 116 4.36 -0.07 10.17
N PHE A 117 3.10 -0.37 10.48
CA PHE A 117 2.24 0.47 11.29
C PHE A 117 1.59 -0.35 12.38
N ASP A 118 1.33 0.25 13.53
CA ASP A 118 0.50 -0.36 14.56
C ASP A 118 -0.98 -0.44 14.11
N SER A 119 -1.82 -1.06 14.95
CA SER A 119 -3.26 -1.18 14.72
C SER A 119 -4.01 0.16 14.57
N ASN A 120 -3.40 1.27 14.98
CA ASN A 120 -3.93 2.62 14.86
C ASN A 120 -3.34 3.41 13.67
N TRP A 121 -2.57 2.75 12.80
CA TRP A 121 -1.87 3.36 11.67
C TRP A 121 -0.74 4.32 12.07
N ASN A 122 -0.19 4.22 13.28
CA ASN A 122 1.03 4.92 13.64
C ASN A 122 2.24 4.16 13.09
N ARG A 123 3.16 4.87 12.44
CA ARG A 123 4.34 4.26 11.81
C ARG A 123 5.31 3.72 12.88
N LEU A 124 5.61 2.44 12.80
CA LEU A 124 6.60 1.74 13.62
C LEU A 124 8.00 1.84 13.02
N GLY A 125 8.10 1.68 11.70
CA GLY A 125 9.38 1.70 10.98
C GLY A 125 9.19 1.58 9.48
N PHE A 126 10.28 1.68 8.73
CA PHE A 126 10.30 1.42 7.29
C PHE A 126 11.68 1.01 6.81
N LYS A 127 11.74 0.32 5.66
CA LYS A 127 12.99 -0.14 5.03
C LYS A 127 12.84 -0.14 3.52
N ARG A 128 13.89 0.24 2.81
CA ARG A 128 14.00 0.03 1.37
C ARG A 128 14.27 -1.46 1.11
N ILE A 129 13.51 -2.06 0.20
CA ILE A 129 13.56 -3.50 -0.07
C ILE A 129 14.02 -3.87 -1.48
N LEU A 130 13.85 -2.98 -2.46
CA LEU A 130 14.23 -3.21 -3.86
C LEU A 130 14.61 -1.92 -4.58
N GLU A 131 15.39 -2.06 -5.64
CA GLU A 131 15.69 -1.05 -6.66
C GLU A 131 15.31 -1.58 -8.04
N GLY A 132 15.18 -0.69 -9.03
CA GLY A 132 14.77 -1.03 -10.40
C GLY A 132 13.30 -1.46 -10.53
N VAL A 133 12.42 -0.99 -9.64
CA VAL A 133 10.99 -1.32 -9.63
C VAL A 133 10.18 -0.23 -10.33
N GLY A 134 9.13 -0.62 -11.06
CA GLY A 134 8.23 0.32 -11.74
C GLY A 134 7.06 0.80 -10.88
N ASP A 135 6.06 1.41 -11.51
CA ASP A 135 4.85 1.96 -10.86
C ASP A 135 3.76 0.92 -10.54
N HIS A 136 4.08 -0.36 -10.60
CA HIS A 136 3.14 -1.48 -10.43
C HIS A 136 2.91 -1.89 -8.97
N GLY A 137 3.70 -1.37 -8.02
CA GLY A 137 3.69 -1.77 -6.61
C GLY A 137 4.36 -3.13 -6.38
N VAL A 138 4.57 -3.52 -5.13
CA VAL A 138 5.15 -4.83 -4.77
C VAL A 138 4.10 -5.65 -4.02
N PRO A 139 3.18 -6.35 -4.71
CA PRO A 139 2.23 -7.21 -4.03
C PRO A 139 2.99 -8.38 -3.39
N PHE A 140 2.75 -8.62 -2.11
CA PHE A 140 3.35 -9.73 -1.39
C PHE A 140 2.28 -10.56 -0.68
N LYS A 141 2.54 -11.85 -0.58
CA LYS A 141 1.67 -12.82 0.06
C LYS A 141 2.48 -13.65 1.06
N PRO A 142 2.15 -13.58 2.36
CA PRO A 142 2.79 -14.43 3.36
C PRO A 142 2.55 -15.90 3.06
N ILE A 143 3.62 -16.69 3.18
CA ILE A 143 3.61 -18.13 2.88
C ILE A 143 3.37 -18.98 4.14
N GLY A 144 3.27 -18.35 5.31
CA GLY A 144 3.02 -19.03 6.58
C GLY A 144 1.98 -18.34 7.45
N ALA A 145 1.62 -19.02 8.54
CA ALA A 145 0.90 -18.40 9.65
C ALA A 145 1.90 -17.58 10.47
N TYR A 146 1.59 -16.30 10.67
CA TYR A 146 2.44 -15.22 11.21
C TYR A 146 3.07 -15.39 12.61
N GLY A 147 3.32 -16.61 13.08
CA GLY A 147 4.08 -16.90 14.30
C GLY A 147 5.07 -18.05 14.19
N TYR A 148 5.17 -18.70 13.02
CA TYR A 148 6.10 -19.81 12.77
C TYR A 148 6.98 -19.60 11.54
N LEU A 149 6.40 -19.01 10.49
CA LEU A 149 7.10 -18.69 9.25
C LEU A 149 6.78 -17.26 8.88
N HIS A 150 7.80 -16.41 8.94
CA HIS A 150 7.73 -14.96 8.80
C HIS A 150 7.96 -14.52 7.34
N ASP A 151 7.92 -15.46 6.41
CA ASP A 151 8.27 -15.21 5.02
C ASP A 151 7.03 -14.87 4.18
N ALA A 152 7.27 -14.13 3.11
CA ALA A 152 6.32 -13.86 2.05
C ALA A 152 6.94 -14.07 0.67
N VAL A 153 6.09 -14.19 -0.34
CA VAL A 153 6.50 -14.19 -1.74
C VAL A 153 5.87 -13.00 -2.45
N ALA A 154 6.59 -12.45 -3.42
CA ALA A 154 6.09 -11.40 -4.30
C ALA A 154 6.39 -11.74 -5.75
N ALA A 155 5.52 -11.27 -6.64
CA ALA A 155 5.71 -11.37 -8.08
C ALA A 155 5.51 -9.98 -8.69
N ILE A 156 6.53 -9.49 -9.39
CA ILE A 156 6.53 -8.15 -9.98
C ILE A 156 6.89 -8.19 -11.46
N PRO A 157 6.29 -7.35 -12.31
CA PRO A 157 6.73 -7.14 -13.68
C PRO A 157 8.22 -6.81 -13.81
N SER A 158 8.88 -7.39 -14.80
CA SER A 158 10.24 -7.08 -15.21
C SER A 158 10.33 -7.11 -16.74
N GLY A 159 10.08 -5.96 -17.38
CA GLY A 159 9.86 -5.90 -18.82
C GLY A 159 8.63 -6.73 -19.22
N GLU A 160 8.80 -7.63 -20.18
CA GLU A 160 7.74 -8.57 -20.62
C GLU A 160 7.64 -9.83 -19.75
N LYS A 161 8.47 -9.94 -18.70
CA LYS A 161 8.58 -11.12 -17.84
C LYS A 161 8.13 -10.84 -16.41
N ILE A 162 8.12 -11.87 -15.56
CA ILE A 162 7.78 -11.76 -14.14
C ILE A 162 9.00 -12.09 -13.29
N LYS A 163 9.40 -11.18 -12.42
CA LYS A 163 10.39 -11.45 -11.37
C LYS A 163 9.70 -12.02 -10.14
N LEU A 164 10.23 -13.12 -9.62
CA LEU A 164 9.77 -13.76 -8.39
C LEU A 164 10.71 -13.41 -7.24
N LEU A 165 10.12 -13.06 -6.11
CA LEU A 165 10.84 -12.61 -4.92
C LEU A 165 10.41 -13.41 -3.70
N SER A 166 11.37 -13.72 -2.85
CA SER A 166 11.15 -14.15 -1.48
C SER A 166 11.44 -12.98 -0.55
N ILE A 167 10.54 -12.69 0.37
CA ILE A 167 10.67 -11.66 1.39
C ILE A 167 10.77 -12.37 2.73
N ARG A 168 11.98 -12.49 3.25
CA ARG A 168 12.29 -13.14 4.53
C ARG A 168 12.00 -12.19 5.68
N ASP A 169 11.48 -12.72 6.78
CA ASP A 169 11.23 -11.95 8.02
C ASP A 169 10.38 -10.68 7.78
N VAL A 170 9.30 -10.78 6.99
CA VAL A 170 8.50 -9.65 6.49
C VAL A 170 7.85 -8.82 7.61
N ASP A 171 7.64 -9.41 8.77
CA ASP A 171 7.03 -8.78 9.93
C ASP A 171 8.04 -8.25 10.95
N ASP A 172 9.35 -8.26 10.65
CA ASP A 172 10.40 -7.70 11.49
C ASP A 172 11.22 -6.69 10.67
N TYR A 173 10.98 -5.39 10.93
CA TYR A 173 11.58 -4.32 10.13
C TYR A 173 13.12 -4.26 10.24
N GLU A 174 13.72 -4.80 11.29
CA GLU A 174 15.17 -4.89 11.44
C GLU A 174 15.74 -6.06 10.60
N LYS A 175 15.06 -7.20 10.61
CA LYS A 175 15.55 -8.45 9.99
C LYS A 175 15.17 -8.64 8.53
N ILE A 176 14.11 -7.99 8.05
CA ILE A 176 13.57 -8.19 6.71
C ILE A 176 14.65 -8.15 5.63
N LYS A 177 14.59 -9.13 4.73
CA LYS A 177 15.46 -9.27 3.55
C LYS A 177 14.63 -9.66 2.34
N VAL A 178 15.05 -9.22 1.17
CA VAL A 178 14.46 -9.64 -0.10
C VAL A 178 15.50 -10.42 -0.90
N GLU A 179 15.08 -11.58 -1.38
CA GLU A 179 15.87 -12.48 -2.22
C GLU A 179 15.21 -12.58 -3.60
N ASP A 180 16.00 -12.37 -4.65
CA ASP A 180 15.57 -12.52 -6.04
C ASP A 180 15.67 -14.00 -6.44
N TYR A 181 14.53 -14.63 -6.73
CA TYR A 181 14.46 -16.04 -7.11
C TYR A 181 14.51 -16.23 -8.64
N GLY A 182 14.70 -15.13 -9.38
CA GLY A 182 14.85 -15.12 -10.81
C GLY A 182 13.63 -14.58 -11.55
N ILE A 183 13.75 -14.64 -12.88
CA ILE A 183 12.76 -14.13 -13.81
C ILE A 183 12.15 -15.31 -14.57
N ALA A 184 10.83 -15.44 -14.49
CA ALA A 184 10.01 -16.38 -15.25
C ALA A 184 9.52 -15.75 -16.56
#